data_AF-A0A853MHM2-F1
#
_entry.id   AF-A0A853MHM2-F1
#
_cell.length_a   1.000
_cell.length_b   1.000
_cell.length_c   1.000
_cell.angle_alpha   90.00
_cell.angle_beta   90.00
_cell.angle_gamma   90.00
#
_symmetry.space_group_name_H-M   'P 1'
#
loop_
_entity.id
_entity.type
_entity.pdbx_description
1 polymer ?
#
loop_
_entity_poly.entity_id
_entity_poly.type
_entity_poly.pdbx_seq_one_letter_code
_entity_poly.pdbx_strand_id
1 'polypeptide(L)' 'MKTPTKKPKNQELTSEQKEKNKELASERIFVEHLIRVVKIFRVAQERFRLNSSKYEQVIMTICGLVRFRMGTYLF' A
#
# COMPACT_ATOMS: atom_id res chain seq x y z
N MET A 1 8.11 -3.66 -10.17
CA MET A 1 7.52 -2.43 -9.61
C MET A 1 7.25 -1.45 -10.75
N LYS A 2 6.01 -0.96 -10.92
CA LYS A 2 5.71 0.09 -11.90
C LYS A 2 6.02 1.45 -11.27
N THR A 3 7.01 2.14 -11.82
CA THR A 3 7.41 3.49 -11.37
C THR A 3 6.76 4.54 -12.26
N PRO A 4 6.22 5.64 -11.69
CA PRO A 4 5.70 6.74 -12.49
C PRO A 4 6.83 7.35 -13.33
N THR A 5 6.48 7.78 -14.53
CA THR A 5 7.40 8.47 -15.44
C THR A 5 7.76 9.82 -14.83
N LYS A 6 9.05 10.07 -14.59
CA LYS A 6 9.52 11.35 -14.08
C LYS A 6 9.48 12.42 -15.18
N LYS A 7 9.18 13.66 -14.79
CA LYS A 7 9.27 14.82 -15.68
C LYS A 7 10.74 15.01 -16.13
N PRO A 8 11.03 15.14 -17.45
CA PRO A 8 12.37 15.45 -17.91
C PRO A 8 12.76 16.88 -17.52
N LYS A 9 14.07 17.15 -17.42
CA LYS A 9 14.56 18.51 -17.13
C LYS A 9 14.12 19.46 -18.24
N ASN A 10 13.50 20.59 -17.88
CA ASN A 10 12.99 21.63 -18.79
C ASN A 10 11.91 21.19 -19.79
N GLN A 11 11.26 20.04 -19.59
CA GLN A 11 10.20 19.56 -20.48
C GLN A 11 8.96 19.13 -19.71
N GLU A 12 7.80 19.17 -20.36
CA GLU A 12 6.54 18.69 -19.81
C GLU A 12 6.37 17.19 -20.02
N LEU A 13 5.61 16.54 -19.13
CA LEU A 13 5.09 15.20 -19.41
C LEU A 13 4.06 15.27 -20.52
N THR A 14 4.10 14.33 -21.46
CA THR A 14 3.05 14.21 -22.47
C THR A 14 1.71 13.87 -21.81
N SER A 15 0.59 14.16 -22.47
CA SER A 15 -0.75 13.88 -21.94
C SER A 15 -0.91 12.39 -21.60
N GLU A 16 -0.42 11.49 -22.45
CA GLU A 16 -0.44 10.04 -22.21
C GLU A 16 0.40 9.64 -20.98
N GLN A 17 1.56 10.26 -20.77
CA GLN A 17 2.39 10.00 -19.58
C GLN A 17 1.71 10.50 -18.30
N LYS A 18 1.02 11.65 -18.36
CA LYS A 18 0.25 12.18 -17.24
C LYS A 18 -0.90 11.24 -16.87
N GLU A 19 -1.62 10.71 -17.86
CA GLU A 19 -2.72 9.76 -17.66
C GLU A 19 -2.25 8.45 -17.04
N LYS A 20 -1.20 7.84 -17.61
CA LYS A 20 -0.57 6.63 -17.04
C LYS A 20 -0.08 6.85 -15.60
N ASN A 21 0.52 8.01 -15.32
CA ASN A 21 0.94 8.34 -13.95
C ASN A 21 -0.25 8.52 -13.00
N LYS A 22 -1.39 9.04 -13.48
CA LYS A 22 -2.62 9.21 -12.69
C LYS A 22 -3.23 7.85 -12.33
N GLU A 23 -3.28 6.91 -13.26
CA GLU A 23 -3.73 5.53 -13.00
C GLU A 23 -2.86 4.87 -11.92
N LEU A 24 -1.53 4.94 -12.07
CA LEU A 24 -0.59 4.42 -11.08
C LEU A 24 -0.73 5.09 -9.71
N ALA A 25 -1.03 6.40 -9.68
CA ALA A 25 -1.29 7.12 -8.44
C ALA A 25 -2.59 6.66 -7.78
N SER A 26 -3.65 6.41 -8.55
CA SER A 26 -4.93 5.89 -8.05
C SER A 26 -4.75 4.52 -7.37
N GLU A 27 -4.01 3.60 -8.01
CA GLU A 27 -3.68 2.30 -7.41
C GLU A 27 -2.88 2.46 -6.10
N ARG A 28 -1.90 3.37 -6.08
CA ARG A 28 -1.08 3.63 -4.88
C ARG A 28 -1.90 4.18 -3.74
N ILE A 29 -2.81 5.12 -3.99
CA ILE A 29 -3.68 5.70 -2.96
C ILE A 29 -4.46 4.61 -2.23
N PHE A 30 -5.01 3.64 -2.96
CA PHE A 30 -5.70 2.50 -2.36
C PHE A 30 -4.76 1.67 -1.45
N VAL A 31 -3.56 1.33 -1.94
CA VAL A 31 -2.57 0.57 -1.16
C VAL A 31 -2.09 1.36 0.07
N GLU A 32 -1.88 2.67 -0.05
CA GLU A 32 -1.50 3.54 1.06
C GLU A 32 -2.58 3.61 2.14
N HIS A 33 -3.86 3.67 1.75
CA HIS A 33 -4.98 3.57 2.69
C HIS A 33 -5.00 2.21 3.41
N LEU A 34 -4.76 1.10 2.69
CA LEU A 34 -4.64 -0.23 3.32
C LEU A 34 -3.49 -0.29 4.32
N ILE A 35 -2.31 0.20 3.94
CA ILE A 35 -1.14 0.26 4.82
C ILE A 35 -1.43 1.11 6.05
N ARG A 36 -2.14 2.24 5.89
CA ARG A 36 -2.56 3.09 7.01
C ARG A 36 -3.43 2.31 8.00
N VAL A 37 -4.39 1.53 7.51
CA VAL A 37 -5.25 0.69 8.36
C VAL A 37 -4.44 -0.38 9.07
N VAL A 38 -3.51 -1.05 8.38
CA VAL A 38 -2.63 -2.07 8.99
C VAL A 38 -1.72 -1.45 10.05
N LYS A 39 -1.23 -0.23 9.85
CA LYS A 39 -0.36 0.47 10.81
C LYS A 39 -1.07 0.86 12.11
N ILE A 40 -2.41 0.95 12.16
CA ILE A 40 -3.18 1.19 13.40
C ILE A 40 -2.83 0.15 14.49
N PHE A 41 -2.52 -1.08 14.09
CA PHE A 41 -2.18 -2.15 15.01
C PHE A 41 -0.80 -1.99 15.68
N ARG A 42 -0.02 -0.95 15.31
CA ARG A 42 1.31 -0.56 15.81
C ARG A 42 2.43 -1.58 15.60
N VAL A 43 2.13 -2.88 15.58
CA VAL A 43 3.08 -3.96 15.28
C VAL A 43 3.71 -3.82 13.88
N ALA A 44 2.98 -3.22 12.93
CA ALA A 44 3.47 -2.91 11.58
C ALA A 44 4.08 -1.50 11.45
N GLN A 45 3.96 -0.64 12.47
CA GLN A 45 4.41 0.75 12.45
C GLN A 45 5.67 0.98 13.28
N GLU A 46 5.76 0.31 14.43
CA GLU A 46 6.76 0.55 15.46
C GLU A 46 7.55 -0.74 15.75
N ARG A 47 8.69 -0.60 16.43
CA ARG A 47 9.43 -1.76 16.94
C ARG A 47 8.63 -2.40 18.07
N PHE A 48 8.01 -3.52 17.77
CA PHE A 48 7.23 -4.28 18.76
C PHE A 48 8.10 -5.37 19.40
N ARG A 49 7.97 -5.58 20.71
CA ARG A 49 8.75 -6.61 21.43
C ARG A 49 8.08 -7.98 21.29
N LEU A 50 8.07 -8.51 20.07
CA LEU A 50 7.58 -9.85 19.74
C LEU A 50 8.75 -10.70 19.25
N ASN A 51 8.68 -12.02 19.47
CA ASN A 51 9.63 -12.94 18.88
C ASN A 51 9.52 -12.87 17.35
N SER A 52 10.66 -12.77 16.65
CA SER A 52 10.74 -12.68 15.19
C SER A 52 9.93 -13.76 14.47
N SER A 53 9.85 -14.98 15.04
CA SER A 53 9.10 -16.09 14.45
C SER A 53 7.58 -15.88 14.43
N LYS A 54 7.05 -15.02 15.31
CA LYS A 54 5.60 -14.76 15.43
C LYS A 54 5.14 -13.56 14.59
N TYR A 55 6.06 -12.73 14.10
CA TYR A 55 5.72 -11.53 13.35
C TYR A 55 4.91 -11.83 12.10
N GLU A 56 5.33 -12.81 11.31
CA GLU A 56 4.62 -13.19 10.08
C GLU A 56 3.18 -13.59 10.39
N GLN A 57 2.98 -14.47 11.38
CA GLN A 57 1.66 -14.93 11.79
C GLN A 57 0.77 -13.76 12.23
N VAL A 58 1.28 -12.86 13.07
CA VAL A 58 0.53 -11.70 13.57
C VAL A 58 0.15 -10.74 12.43
N ILE A 59 1.09 -10.44 11.53
CA ILE A 59 0.82 -9.58 10.38
C ILE A 59 -0.21 -10.22 9.44
N MET A 60 -0.11 -11.52 9.17
CA MET A 60 -1.09 -12.25 8.35
C MET A 60 -2.48 -12.24 8.98
N THR A 61 -2.59 -12.44 10.31
CA THR A 61 -3.87 -12.33 11.03
C THR A 61 -4.45 -10.92 10.90
N ILE A 62 -3.64 -9.87 11.08
CA ILE A 62 -4.08 -8.48 10.93
C ILE A 62 -4.58 -8.22 9.51
N CYS A 63 -3.83 -8.63 8.49
CA CYS A 63 -4.24 -8.51 7.09
C CYS A 63 -5.57 -9.22 6.82
N GLY A 64 -5.76 -10.42 7.38
CA GLY A 64 -7.04 -11.15 7.32
C GLY A 64 -8.20 -10.39 7.96
N LEU A 65 -8.00 -9.84 9.17
CA LEU A 65 -9.00 -9.03 9.87
C LEU A 65 -9.35 -7.74 9.10
N VAL A 66 -8.35 -7.05 8.55
CA VAL A 66 -8.55 -5.85 7.74
C VAL A 66 -9.37 -6.17 6.49
N ARG A 67 -9.03 -7.26 5.78
CA ARG A 67 -9.78 -7.73 4.61
C ARG A 67 -11.22 -8.09 4.95
N PHE A 68 -11.42 -8.83 6.05
CA PHE A 68 -12.74 -9.21 6.54
C PHE A 68 -13.59 -7.96 6.87
N ARG A 69 -13.01 -6.99 7.61
CA ARG A 69 -13.69 -5.75 7.98
C ARG A 69 -14.08 -4.89 6.77
N MET A 70 -13.25 -4.88 5.72
CA MET A 70 -13.55 -4.14 4.49
C MET A 70 -14.66 -4.78 3.65
N GLY A 71 -15.25 -5.90 4.09
CA GLY A 71 -16.28 -6.61 3.34
C GLY A 71 -15.77 -7.15 2.01
N THR A 72 -14.44 -7.20 1.82
CA THR A 72 -13.83 -7.68 0.60
C THR A 72 -13.80 -9.21 0.65
N TYR A 73 -14.97 -9.81 0.45
CA TYR A 73 -15.11 -11.18 -0.05
C TYR A 73 -14.63 -11.18 -1.52
N LEU A 74 -13.33 -10.99 -1.74
CA LEU A 74 -12.74 -11.29 -3.05
C LEU A 74 -12.45 -12.78 -3.08
N PHE A 75 -13.38 -13.52 -3.72
CA PHE A 75 -13.03 -14.63 -4.59
C PHE A 75 -12.24 -14.11 -5.80
#